data_AF-A0AAD5W1T7-F1
#
_entry.id   AF-A0AAD5W1T7-F1
#
_cell.length_a   1.000
_cell.length_b   1.000
_cell.length_c   1.000
_cell.angle_alpha   90.00
_cell.angle_beta   90.00
_cell.angle_gamma   90.00
#
_symmetry.space_group_name_H-M   'P 1'
#
loop_
_entity.id
_entity.type
_entity.pdbx_description
1 polymer ?
#
loop_
_entity_poly.entity_id
_entity_poly.type
_entity_poly.pdbx_seq_one_letter_code
_entity_poly.pdbx_strand_id
1 'polypeptide(L)'
;MTTSYINRDLFGGAITAMTPAELVDASDLRQVPDNQEVFMYDRNSVSIIVEVLQAVNASEADKAIRFHFDSLAHDNSAEKSEVQQVDIIPNARGDTTPPAIILQGTQFVHKFNRQEVDTVKILMALYRVQDKNVDLVVTFNVPLVAEAGAVSEADMLQVTHDFHEFRPVTKDCQLWTLRIIKLRPICVRCNGFPVDTRFAGVCRTVSSICSWCGCTIVNEAK
;
A
#
# COMPACT_ATOMS: atom_id res chain seq x y z
N MET A 1 -24.89 12.82 4.67
CA MET A 1 -24.44 13.32 3.35
C MET A 1 -24.00 12.10 2.56
N THR A 2 -24.38 11.95 1.30
CA THR A 2 -24.00 10.80 0.48
C THR A 2 -22.57 10.98 -0.02
N THR A 3 -21.62 10.24 0.57
CA THR A 3 -20.24 10.14 0.09
C THR A 3 -20.27 9.50 -1.30
N SER A 4 -19.82 10.20 -2.34
CA SER A 4 -19.65 9.59 -3.66
C SER A 4 -18.30 8.91 -3.74
N TYR A 5 -18.27 7.76 -4.41
CA TYR A 5 -17.04 6.99 -4.61
C TYR A 5 -16.61 7.05 -6.07
N ILE A 6 -15.31 7.11 -6.29
CA ILE A 6 -14.69 7.06 -7.61
C ILE A 6 -13.63 5.96 -7.63
N ASN A 7 -13.39 5.41 -8.81
CA ASN A 7 -12.20 4.58 -9.07
C ASN A 7 -11.02 5.52 -9.29
N ARG A 8 -10.08 5.49 -8.35
CA ARG A 8 -8.84 6.26 -8.42
C ARG A 8 -7.70 5.35 -8.87
N ASP A 9 -6.96 5.81 -9.88
CA ASP A 9 -5.70 5.19 -10.28
C ASP A 9 -4.62 5.54 -9.26
N LEU A 10 -3.85 4.54 -8.82
CA LEU A 10 -2.70 4.66 -7.91
C LEU A 10 -1.44 4.19 -8.64
N PHE A 11 -0.29 4.78 -8.32
CA PHE A 11 1.02 4.45 -8.91
C PHE A 11 1.00 4.49 -10.45
N GLY A 12 0.44 5.57 -11.01
CA GLY A 12 0.30 5.76 -12.46
C GLY A 12 -0.59 4.71 -13.14
N GLY A 13 -1.59 4.19 -12.42
CA GLY A 13 -2.61 3.27 -12.92
C GLY A 13 -2.28 1.78 -12.80
N ALA A 14 -1.18 1.42 -12.12
CA ALA A 14 -0.85 0.01 -11.85
C ALA A 14 -1.85 -0.63 -10.87
N ILE A 15 -2.36 0.17 -9.94
CA ILE A 15 -3.38 -0.22 -8.96
C ILE A 15 -4.57 0.72 -9.15
N THR A 16 -5.77 0.20 -8.94
CA THR A 16 -6.98 1.03 -8.78
C THR A 16 -7.61 0.78 -7.43
N ALA A 17 -8.09 1.83 -6.78
CA ALA A 17 -8.87 1.70 -5.56
C ALA A 17 -10.17 2.49 -5.67
N MET A 18 -11.23 1.96 -5.06
CA MET A 18 -12.46 2.72 -4.85
C MET A 18 -12.24 3.63 -3.63
N THR A 19 -12.41 4.93 -3.83
CA THR A 19 -12.11 5.93 -2.80
C THR A 19 -13.18 7.02 -2.77
N PRO A 20 -13.40 7.69 -1.62
CA PRO A 20 -14.24 8.88 -1.57
C PRO A 20 -13.74 9.96 -2.54
N ALA A 21 -14.66 10.55 -3.32
CA ALA A 21 -14.33 11.54 -4.34
C ALA A 21 -13.74 12.83 -3.77
N GLU A 22 -14.00 13.12 -2.50
CA GLU A 22 -13.55 14.33 -1.81
C GLU A 22 -12.10 14.28 -1.30
N LEU A 23 -11.43 13.14 -1.42
CA LEU A 23 -10.03 13.01 -1.01
C LEU A 23 -9.13 13.87 -1.89
N VAL A 24 -8.33 14.72 -1.25
CA VAL A 24 -7.31 15.56 -1.88
C VAL A 24 -5.99 14.80 -1.91
N ASP A 25 -5.29 14.87 -3.04
CA ASP A 25 -3.96 14.30 -3.20
C ASP A 25 -2.91 15.26 -2.61
N ALA A 26 -2.09 14.76 -1.69
CA ALA A 26 -1.05 15.57 -1.06
C ALA A 26 0.13 15.85 -2.00
N SER A 27 0.29 15.10 -3.09
CA SER A 27 1.36 15.30 -4.08
C SER A 27 1.26 16.66 -4.79
N ASP A 28 0.05 17.22 -4.89
CA ASP A 28 -0.20 18.58 -5.39
C ASP A 28 0.39 19.66 -4.48
N LEU A 29 0.57 19.35 -3.19
CA LEU A 29 1.00 20.30 -2.16
C LEU A 29 2.46 20.09 -1.75
N ARG A 30 2.94 18.85 -1.77
CA ARG A 30 4.28 18.46 -1.31
C ARG A 30 4.83 17.30 -2.12
N GLN A 31 6.15 17.18 -2.17
CA GLN A 31 6.80 16.00 -2.74
C GLN A 31 6.47 14.77 -1.88
N VAL A 32 5.95 13.72 -2.52
CA VAL A 32 5.67 12.41 -1.93
C VAL A 32 6.60 11.39 -2.60
N PRO A 33 7.22 10.46 -1.85
CA PRO A 33 8.05 9.41 -2.43
C PRO A 33 7.31 8.58 -3.49
N ASP A 34 8.01 8.12 -4.52
CA ASP A 34 7.42 7.33 -5.63
C ASP A 34 6.71 6.03 -5.18
N ASN A 35 7.10 5.48 -4.03
CA ASN A 35 6.51 4.27 -3.45
C ASN A 35 5.30 4.56 -2.55
N GLN A 36 4.90 5.82 -2.42
CA GLN A 36 3.81 6.29 -1.57
C GLN A 36 2.80 7.12 -2.35
N GLU A 37 1.53 6.98 -1.99
CA GLU A 37 0.42 7.86 -2.39
C GLU A 37 -0.22 8.36 -1.11
N VAL A 38 -0.37 9.68 -0.96
CA VAL A 38 -0.93 10.27 0.26
C VAL A 38 -2.16 11.10 -0.05
N PHE A 39 -3.27 10.76 0.59
CA PHE A 39 -4.53 11.47 0.48
C PHE A 39 -4.94 12.05 1.83
N MET A 40 -5.72 13.12 1.79
CA MET A 40 -6.26 13.78 2.97
C MET A 40 -7.71 14.16 2.74
N TYR A 41 -8.51 14.14 3.80
CA TYR A 41 -9.81 14.79 3.77
C TYR A 41 -9.62 16.29 4.03
N ASP A 42 -10.33 17.13 3.28
CA ASP A 42 -10.29 18.59 3.48
C ASP A 42 -10.97 19.02 4.79
N ARG A 43 -12.01 18.26 5.19
CA ARG A 43 -12.88 18.63 6.32
C ARG A 43 -12.43 18.10 7.68
N ASN A 44 -11.65 17.02 7.68
CA ASN A 44 -11.18 16.39 8.92
C ASN A 44 -9.69 16.07 8.78
N SER A 45 -8.96 16.11 9.90
CA SER A 45 -7.50 15.93 9.93
C SER A 45 -7.04 14.49 9.67
N VAL A 46 -7.84 13.69 8.97
CA VAL A 46 -7.55 12.29 8.61
C VAL A 46 -6.68 12.26 7.36
N SER A 47 -5.66 11.43 7.42
CA SER A 47 -4.80 11.13 6.27
C SER A 47 -4.87 9.65 5.91
N ILE A 48 -4.77 9.36 4.62
CA ILE A 48 -4.72 8.02 4.07
C ILE A 48 -3.39 7.90 3.34
N ILE A 49 -2.62 6.87 3.65
CA ILE A 49 -1.35 6.59 2.99
C ILE A 49 -1.44 5.20 2.37
N VAL A 50 -1.09 5.10 1.09
CA VAL A 50 -0.90 3.83 0.41
C VAL A 50 0.58 3.71 0.10
N GLU A 51 1.22 2.66 0.61
CA GLU A 51 2.65 2.46 0.46
C GLU A 51 2.97 1.06 -0.07
N VAL A 52 3.94 1.00 -0.99
CA VAL A 52 4.52 -0.23 -1.50
C VAL A 52 5.81 -0.52 -0.74
N LEU A 53 5.80 -1.59 0.04
CA LEU A 53 6.94 -2.06 0.83
C LEU A 53 7.44 -3.43 0.36
N GLN A 54 8.66 -3.76 0.78
CA GLN A 54 9.18 -5.11 0.62
C GLN A 54 8.40 -6.07 1.54
N ALA A 55 8.07 -7.25 1.04
CA ALA A 55 7.37 -8.23 1.85
C ALA A 55 8.21 -8.66 3.05
N VAL A 56 7.57 -8.66 4.23
CA VAL A 56 8.22 -9.08 5.47
C VAL A 56 8.42 -10.59 5.49
N ASN A 57 9.54 -11.03 6.07
CA ASN A 57 9.84 -12.45 6.24
C ASN A 57 9.05 -13.06 7.43
N ALA A 58 7.72 -12.98 7.34
CA ALA A 58 6.79 -13.59 8.27
C ALA A 58 5.81 -14.47 7.48
N SER A 59 5.70 -15.75 7.87
CA SER A 59 4.73 -16.68 7.26
C SER A 59 3.31 -16.39 7.71
N GLU A 60 3.13 -15.92 8.94
CA GLU A 60 1.83 -15.64 9.55
C GLU A 60 1.34 -14.23 9.24
N ALA A 61 0.07 -14.12 8.85
CA ALA A 61 -0.60 -12.85 8.53
C ALA A 61 -0.59 -11.86 9.71
N ASP A 62 -0.89 -12.34 10.93
CA ASP A 62 -0.91 -11.53 12.15
C ASP A 62 0.47 -10.93 12.46
N LYS A 63 1.53 -11.75 12.37
CA LYS A 63 2.92 -11.28 12.56
C LYS A 63 3.32 -10.25 11.52
N ALA A 64 2.91 -10.45 10.26
CA ALA A 64 3.26 -9.54 9.18
C ALA A 64 2.64 -8.15 9.38
N ILE A 65 1.34 -8.07 9.69
CA ILE A 65 0.68 -6.77 9.90
C ILE A 65 1.13 -6.08 11.18
N ARG A 66 1.41 -6.83 12.26
CA ARG A 66 1.98 -6.27 13.49
C ARG A 66 3.38 -5.69 13.27
N PHE A 67 4.22 -6.35 12.48
CA PHE A 67 5.53 -5.83 12.14
C PHE A 67 5.45 -4.45 11.46
N HIS A 68 4.55 -4.31 10.47
CA HIS A 68 4.32 -3.04 9.79
C HIS A 68 3.73 -1.99 10.74
N PHE A 69 2.81 -2.38 11.63
CA PHE A 69 2.24 -1.49 12.65
C PHE A 69 3.29 -0.99 13.65
N ASP A 70 4.19 -1.86 14.11
CA ASP A 70 5.27 -1.53 15.04
C ASP A 70 6.33 -0.63 14.38
N SER A 71 6.62 -0.88 13.10
CA SER A 71 7.52 -0.04 12.31
C SER A 71 6.94 1.37 12.13
N LEU A 72 5.65 1.48 11.81
CA LEU A 72 4.95 2.77 11.75
C LEU A 72 4.97 3.49 13.11
N ALA A 73 4.78 2.77 14.21
CA ALA A 73 4.85 3.33 15.56
C ALA A 73 6.25 3.87 15.88
N HIS A 74 7.29 3.14 15.48
CA HIS A 74 8.68 3.55 15.65
C HIS A 74 8.99 4.82 14.86
N ASP A 75 8.58 4.88 13.59
CA ASP A 75 8.80 6.06 12.72
C ASP A 75 8.06 7.29 13.25
N ASN A 76 6.88 7.10 13.82
CA ASN A 76 6.12 8.14 14.49
C ASN A 76 6.66 8.52 15.88
N SER A 77 7.71 7.85 16.36
CA SER A 77 8.23 8.00 17.74
C SER A 77 7.12 7.86 18.79
N ALA A 78 6.20 6.92 18.58
CA ALA A 78 5.12 6.64 19.51
C ALA A 78 5.70 6.11 20.83
N GLU A 79 5.30 6.70 21.96
CA GLU A 79 5.67 6.22 23.29
C GLU A 79 5.04 4.85 23.56
N LYS A 80 3.81 4.68 23.07
CA LYS A 80 3.02 3.48 23.25
C LYS A 80 2.18 3.22 22.01
N SER A 81 2.02 1.94 21.68
CA SER A 81 1.08 1.47 20.67
C SER A 81 0.25 0.32 21.25
N GLU A 82 -1.02 0.27 20.87
CA GLU A 82 -1.95 -0.78 21.30
C GLU A 82 -2.72 -1.30 20.09
N VAL A 83 -2.67 -2.62 19.89
CA VAL A 83 -3.48 -3.29 18.87
C VAL A 83 -4.80 -3.71 19.50
N GLN A 84 -5.90 -3.29 18.90
CA GLN A 84 -7.26 -3.59 19.37
C GLN A 84 -7.80 -4.86 18.71
N GLN A 85 -7.63 -4.96 17.39
CA GLN A 85 -8.21 -6.04 16.60
C GLN A 85 -7.37 -6.32 15.37
N VAL A 86 -7.32 -7.61 14.98
CA VAL A 86 -6.75 -8.07 13.72
C VAL A 86 -7.74 -9.04 13.08
N ASP A 87 -8.10 -8.78 11.83
CA ASP A 87 -9.02 -9.62 11.04
C ASP A 87 -8.42 -9.95 9.68
N ILE A 88 -8.90 -11.03 9.07
CA ILE A 88 -8.54 -11.40 7.70
C ILE A 88 -9.82 -11.40 6.86
N ILE A 89 -9.87 -10.54 5.85
CA ILE A 89 -10.97 -10.45 4.90
C ILE A 89 -10.56 -11.23 3.64
N PRO A 90 -11.19 -12.38 3.36
CA PRO A 90 -10.90 -13.13 2.15
C PRO A 90 -11.35 -12.34 0.92
N ASN A 91 -10.62 -12.51 -0.18
CA ASN A 91 -11.01 -11.92 -1.44
C ASN A 91 -12.19 -12.70 -2.05
N ALA A 92 -13.39 -12.11 -2.01
CA ALA A 92 -14.60 -12.70 -2.59
C ALA A 92 -14.83 -12.35 -4.08
N ARG A 93 -13.93 -11.55 -4.70
CA ARG A 93 -14.14 -11.02 -6.06
C ARG A 93 -13.73 -11.96 -7.18
N GLY A 94 -13.00 -13.04 -6.86
CA GLY A 94 -12.49 -13.98 -7.86
C GLY A 94 -11.37 -13.42 -8.75
N ASP A 95 -10.80 -12.28 -8.38
CA ASP A 95 -9.61 -11.71 -9.02
C ASP A 95 -8.32 -12.22 -8.33
N THR A 96 -7.15 -11.80 -8.82
CA THR A 96 -5.84 -12.20 -8.26
C THR A 96 -5.41 -11.37 -7.05
N THR A 97 -6.29 -10.52 -6.50
CA THR A 97 -5.96 -9.70 -5.33
C THR A 97 -5.79 -10.62 -4.11
N PRO A 98 -4.72 -10.47 -3.32
CA PRO A 98 -4.56 -11.24 -2.09
C PRO A 98 -5.65 -10.88 -1.06
N PRO A 99 -5.90 -11.75 -0.07
CA PRO A 99 -6.77 -11.41 1.06
C PRO A 99 -6.22 -10.18 1.79
N ALA A 100 -7.13 -9.34 2.31
CA ALA A 100 -6.77 -8.18 3.09
C ALA A 100 -6.62 -8.58 4.56
N ILE A 101 -5.46 -8.31 5.14
CA ILE A 101 -5.26 -8.43 6.59
C ILE A 101 -5.52 -7.04 7.16
N ILE A 102 -6.44 -6.93 8.11
CA ILE A 102 -6.88 -5.66 8.69
C ILE A 102 -6.41 -5.60 10.14
N LEU A 103 -5.87 -4.46 10.56
CA LEU A 103 -5.51 -4.16 11.94
C LEU A 103 -6.10 -2.82 12.35
N GLN A 104 -6.70 -2.78 13.52
CA GLN A 104 -7.09 -1.55 14.19
C GLN A 104 -6.23 -1.39 15.44
N GLY A 105 -5.63 -0.22 15.60
CA GLY A 105 -4.81 0.09 16.77
C GLY A 105 -4.78 1.58 17.08
N THR A 106 -4.17 1.92 18.21
CA THR A 106 -3.95 3.31 18.63
C THR A 106 -2.46 3.51 18.89
N GLN A 107 -1.96 4.68 18.51
CA GLN A 107 -0.61 5.15 18.82
C GLN A 107 -0.70 6.42 19.66
N PHE A 108 0.18 6.50 20.66
CA PHE A 108 0.33 7.63 21.58
C PHE A 108 1.63 8.35 21.24
N VAL A 109 1.53 9.55 20.67
CA VAL A 109 2.66 10.28 20.11
C VAL A 109 2.89 11.57 20.87
N HIS A 110 4.12 11.77 21.36
CA HIS A 110 4.55 13.06 21.89
C HIS A 110 5.13 13.91 20.76
N LYS A 111 4.49 15.05 20.47
CA LYS A 111 5.15 16.07 19.65
C LYS A 111 6.16 16.83 20.52
N PHE A 112 7.35 17.04 19.95
CA PHE A 112 8.48 17.71 20.60
C PHE A 112 8.04 18.91 21.44
N ASN A 113 8.41 18.89 22.73
CA ASN A 113 8.21 19.96 23.71
C ASN A 113 6.79 20.15 24.27
N ARG A 114 5.92 19.13 24.24
CA ARG A 114 4.56 19.19 24.81
C ARG A 114 4.30 18.11 25.87
N GLN A 115 3.57 18.48 26.92
CA GLN A 115 3.12 17.54 27.97
C GLN A 115 1.92 16.70 27.53
N GLU A 116 1.15 17.14 26.55
CA GLU A 116 -0.03 16.43 26.06
C GLU A 116 0.35 15.40 24.99
N VAL A 117 -0.22 14.21 25.12
CA VAL A 117 -0.03 13.06 24.24
C VAL A 117 -1.09 13.11 23.15
N ASP A 118 -0.66 13.23 21.89
CA ASP A 118 -1.57 13.09 20.75
C ASP A 118 -1.96 11.61 20.63
N THR A 119 -3.26 11.35 20.56
CA THR A 119 -3.80 9.99 20.40
C THR A 119 -4.30 9.83 18.98
N VAL A 120 -3.70 8.91 18.23
CA VAL A 120 -4.04 8.65 16.83
C VAL A 120 -4.52 7.22 16.69
N LYS A 121 -5.74 7.02 16.19
CA LYS A 121 -6.23 5.72 15.77
C LYS A 121 -5.69 5.41 14.38
N ILE A 122 -5.13 4.23 14.23
CA ILE A 122 -4.58 3.72 12.98
C ILE A 122 -5.46 2.57 12.52
N LEU A 123 -6.03 2.69 11.32
CA LEU A 123 -6.63 1.57 10.59
C LEU A 123 -5.63 1.16 9.51
N MET A 124 -5.16 -0.08 9.56
CA MET A 124 -4.16 -0.60 8.64
C MET A 124 -4.72 -1.78 7.87
N ALA A 125 -4.54 -1.78 6.55
CA ALA A 125 -4.81 -2.93 5.69
C ALA A 125 -3.51 -3.36 5.00
N LEU A 126 -3.22 -4.65 5.04
CA LEU A 126 -2.05 -5.26 4.42
C LEU A 126 -2.49 -6.24 3.34
N TYR A 127 -1.98 -6.03 2.12
CA TYR A 127 -2.17 -6.88 0.96
C TYR A 127 -0.82 -7.48 0.55
N ARG A 128 -0.66 -8.78 0.76
CA ARG A 128 0.62 -9.48 0.51
C ARG A 128 0.67 -10.05 -0.90
N VAL A 129 1.44 -9.43 -1.79
CA VAL A 129 1.62 -9.87 -3.17
C VAL A 129 2.87 -10.74 -3.24
N GLN A 130 2.73 -12.01 -2.82
CA GLN A 130 3.86 -12.94 -2.66
C GLN A 130 4.66 -13.14 -3.96
N ASP A 131 3.99 -13.22 -5.11
CA ASP A 131 4.62 -13.40 -6.42
C ASP A 131 5.62 -12.29 -6.78
N LYS A 132 5.47 -11.11 -6.16
CA LYS A 132 6.33 -9.94 -6.39
C LYS A 132 7.20 -9.60 -5.18
N ASN A 133 7.12 -10.38 -4.11
CA ASN A 133 7.79 -10.11 -2.84
C ASN A 133 7.51 -8.68 -2.30
N VAL A 134 6.26 -8.24 -2.44
CA VAL A 134 5.79 -6.89 -2.09
C VAL A 134 4.62 -6.97 -1.14
N ASP A 135 4.63 -6.10 -0.13
CA ASP A 135 3.52 -5.82 0.75
C ASP A 135 2.96 -4.44 0.41
N LEU A 136 1.67 -4.37 0.04
CA LEU A 136 0.96 -3.11 -0.14
C LEU A 136 0.25 -2.79 1.17
N VAL A 137 0.64 -1.68 1.80
CA VAL A 137 0.11 -1.23 3.08
C VAL A 137 -0.76 -0.01 2.86
N VAL A 138 -1.99 -0.04 3.35
CA VAL A 138 -2.90 1.10 3.39
C VAL A 138 -3.09 1.48 4.85
N THR A 139 -2.82 2.74 5.20
CA THR A 139 -2.99 3.25 6.56
C THR A 139 -3.92 4.46 6.56
N PHE A 140 -4.86 4.48 7.49
CA PHE A 140 -5.69 5.64 7.79
C PHE A 140 -5.29 6.15 9.17
N ASN A 141 -4.78 7.37 9.23
CA ASN A 141 -4.40 8.03 10.48
C ASN A 141 -5.56 8.94 10.90
N VAL A 142 -6.20 8.59 12.01
CA VAL A 142 -7.38 9.29 12.53
C VAL A 142 -7.03 9.92 13.88
N PRO A 143 -6.85 11.25 13.95
CA PRO A 143 -6.54 11.91 15.21
C PRO A 143 -7.78 11.89 16.12
N LEU A 144 -7.69 11.17 17.25
CA LEU A 144 -8.73 11.13 18.28
C LEU A 144 -8.57 12.27 19.27
N VAL A 145 -7.33 12.57 19.62
CA VAL A 145 -6.97 13.72 20.46
C VAL A 145 -5.75 14.36 19.81
N ALA A 146 -5.96 15.54 19.22
CA ALA A 146 -4.90 16.33 18.63
C ALA A 146 -5.29 17.82 18.67
N GLU A 147 -4.31 18.69 18.89
CA GLU A 147 -4.52 20.15 18.85
C GLU A 147 -5.04 20.62 17.47
N ALA A 148 -4.62 19.94 16.40
CA ALA A 148 -5.05 20.21 15.03
C ALA A 148 -6.50 19.78 14.73
N GLY A 149 -7.27 19.39 15.74
CA GLY A 149 -8.65 18.95 15.64
C GLY A 149 -8.80 17.45 15.83
N ALA A 150 -9.60 17.07 16.82
CA ALA A 150 -10.09 15.71 16.98
C ALA A 150 -11.21 15.43 15.98
N VAL A 151 -11.24 14.21 15.46
CA VAL A 151 -12.30 13.74 14.57
C VAL A 151 -13.58 13.48 15.35
N SER A 152 -14.73 13.95 14.85
CA SER A 152 -16.01 13.71 15.49
C SER A 152 -16.41 12.23 15.42
N GLU A 153 -17.31 11.77 16.30
CA GLU A 153 -17.79 10.37 16.26
C GLU A 153 -18.44 10.02 14.90
N ALA A 154 -19.18 10.97 14.30
CA ALA A 154 -19.81 10.78 13.00
C ALA A 154 -18.76 10.61 11.88
N ASP A 155 -17.71 11.43 11.91
CA ASP A 155 -16.61 11.33 10.94
C ASP A 155 -15.82 10.03 11.14
N MET A 156 -15.63 9.58 12.38
CA MET A 156 -14.97 8.31 12.67
C MET A 156 -15.74 7.11 12.09
N LEU A 157 -17.07 7.11 12.20
CA LEU A 157 -17.91 6.07 11.59
C LEU A 157 -17.78 6.09 10.06
N GLN A 158 -17.82 7.27 9.46
CA GLN A 158 -17.66 7.43 8.02
C GLN A 158 -16.28 6.96 7.54
N VAL A 159 -15.22 7.35 8.25
CA VAL A 159 -13.84 6.95 7.94
C VAL A 159 -13.63 5.44 8.08
N THR A 160 -14.27 4.81 9.08
CA THR A 160 -14.24 3.35 9.24
C THR A 160 -14.94 2.66 8.06
N HIS A 161 -16.09 3.19 7.63
CA HIS A 161 -16.77 2.69 6.44
C HIS A 161 -15.90 2.86 5.18
N ASP A 162 -15.32 4.05 4.99
CA ASP A 162 -14.45 4.34 3.86
C ASP A 162 -13.22 3.44 3.83
N PHE A 163 -12.66 3.10 4.99
CA PHE A 163 -11.57 2.13 5.11
C PHE A 163 -11.96 0.73 4.64
N HIS A 164 -13.18 0.25 4.97
CA HIS A 164 -13.66 -1.05 4.50
C HIS A 164 -14.04 -1.08 3.00
N GLU A 165 -14.40 0.07 2.45
CA GLU A 165 -14.64 0.26 1.02
C GLU A 165 -13.35 0.53 0.23
N PHE A 166 -12.27 0.97 0.89
CA PHE A 166 -10.96 1.17 0.29
C PHE A 166 -10.35 -0.18 -0.12
N ARG A 167 -10.63 -0.56 -1.37
CA ARG A 167 -10.26 -1.86 -1.92
C ARG A 167 -9.32 -1.67 -3.10
N PRO A 168 -7.99 -1.74 -2.88
CA PRO A 168 -7.01 -1.79 -3.96
C PRO A 168 -7.23 -3.06 -4.78
N VAL A 169 -7.21 -2.89 -6.10
CA VAL A 169 -7.29 -3.95 -7.09
C VAL A 169 -6.10 -3.75 -8.01
N THR A 170 -5.33 -4.82 -8.20
CA THR A 170 -4.22 -4.81 -9.14
C THR A 170 -4.77 -4.98 -10.56
N LYS A 171 -4.55 -4.02 -11.45
CA LYS A 171 -4.78 -4.25 -12.89
C LYS A 171 -3.70 -5.21 -13.40
N ASP A 172 -4.07 -6.12 -14.28
CA ASP A 172 -3.32 -7.28 -14.78
C ASP A 172 -1.78 -7.28 -14.68
N CYS A 173 -1.26 -8.47 -14.37
CA CYS A 173 0.12 -8.79 -13.99
C CYS A 173 1.21 -8.40 -15.01
N GLN A 174 0.88 -8.00 -16.25
CA GLN A 174 1.85 -7.81 -17.33
C GLN A 174 2.57 -6.44 -17.36
N LEU A 175 2.09 -5.43 -16.62
CA LEU A 175 2.69 -4.08 -16.64
C LEU A 175 3.38 -3.67 -15.33
N TRP A 176 3.32 -4.52 -14.31
CA TRP A 176 3.85 -4.25 -12.96
C TRP A 176 5.37 -4.15 -12.89
N THR A 177 6.08 -4.90 -13.73
CA THR A 177 7.54 -5.07 -13.63
C THR A 177 8.34 -3.86 -14.11
N LEU A 178 7.72 -2.93 -14.87
CA LEU A 178 8.46 -1.86 -15.56
C LEU A 178 8.37 -0.47 -14.91
N ARG A 179 7.40 -0.22 -14.03
CA ARG A 179 7.20 1.13 -13.43
C ARG A 179 7.55 1.24 -11.95
N ILE A 180 7.29 0.21 -11.14
CA ILE A 180 7.63 0.23 -9.70
C ILE A 180 9.10 -0.17 -9.48
N ILE A 181 9.67 -1.01 -10.36
CA ILE A 181 11.08 -1.47 -10.32
C ILE A 181 11.98 -0.57 -11.17
N LYS A 182 11.85 0.76 -11.06
CA LYS A 182 12.92 1.69 -11.50
C LYS A 182 13.92 2.01 -10.39
N LEU A 183 13.84 1.31 -9.26
CA LEU A 183 14.90 1.26 -8.26
C LEU A 183 15.91 0.17 -8.65
N ARG A 184 16.90 0.59 -9.46
CA ARG A 184 18.13 -0.12 -9.88
C ARG A 184 17.98 -1.30 -10.87
N PRO A 185 18.63 -1.23 -12.05
CA PRO A 185 18.66 -2.36 -12.97
C PRO A 185 19.65 -3.42 -12.44
N ILE A 186 19.16 -4.48 -11.81
CA ILE A 186 19.91 -5.73 -11.76
C ILE A 186 19.70 -6.39 -13.12
N CYS A 187 20.70 -6.24 -13.98
CA CYS A 187 20.78 -6.86 -15.28
C CYS A 187 20.89 -8.39 -15.07
N VAL A 188 19.77 -9.10 -15.14
CA VAL A 188 19.77 -10.57 -15.16
C VAL A 188 20.24 -10.98 -16.56
N ARG A 189 21.48 -11.43 -16.62
CA ARG A 189 22.13 -11.94 -17.83
C ARG A 189 21.35 -13.17 -18.32
N CYS A 190 20.70 -13.08 -19.47
CA CYS A 190 20.19 -14.25 -20.17
C CYS A 190 21.39 -15.06 -20.68
N ASN A 191 21.71 -16.17 -20.02
CA ASN A 191 22.66 -17.15 -20.55
C ASN A 191 21.99 -17.89 -21.71
N GLY A 192 22.56 -17.79 -22.92
CA GLY A 192 22.29 -18.81 -23.95
C GLY A 192 22.17 -18.38 -25.42
N PHE A 193 22.36 -17.12 -25.81
CA PHE A 193 22.44 -16.76 -27.23
C PHE A 193 23.72 -15.98 -27.55
N PRO A 194 24.42 -16.28 -28.65
CA PRO A 194 25.60 -15.54 -29.05
C PRO A 194 25.20 -14.11 -29.42
N VAL A 195 25.94 -13.14 -28.92
CA VAL A 195 25.74 -11.72 -29.15
C VAL A 195 26.16 -11.41 -30.59
N ASP A 196 25.21 -11.38 -31.53
CA ASP A 196 25.48 -10.75 -32.83
C ASP A 196 25.22 -9.24 -32.70
N THR A 197 26.32 -8.48 -32.73
CA THR A 197 26.33 -7.03 -32.65
C THR A 197 26.06 -6.47 -34.02
N ARG A 198 24.79 -6.36 -34.41
CA ARG A 198 24.35 -5.47 -35.50
C ARG A 198 22.82 -5.34 -35.44
N PHE A 199 22.35 -4.10 -35.58
CA PHE A 199 20.94 -3.66 -35.56
C PHE A 199 20.34 -3.33 -34.19
N ALA A 200 20.84 -2.22 -33.64
CA ALA A 200 19.98 -1.28 -32.92
C ALA A 200 18.93 -0.71 -33.89
N GLY A 201 17.64 -0.92 -33.62
CA GLY A 201 16.58 -0.29 -34.41
C GLY A 201 15.19 -0.85 -34.12
N VAL A 202 14.39 -0.07 -33.40
CA VAL A 202 12.92 0.04 -33.50
C VAL A 202 12.13 -1.28 -33.45
N CYS A 203 11.47 -1.55 -32.31
CA CYS A 203 10.32 -2.46 -32.31
C CYS A 203 9.10 -1.74 -31.74
N ARG A 204 8.21 -1.34 -32.66
CA ARG A 204 6.83 -0.89 -32.40
C ARG A 204 5.95 -2.12 -32.11
N THR A 205 5.08 -1.98 -31.14
CA THR A 205 3.76 -2.61 -30.92
C THR A 205 3.31 -3.90 -31.66
N VAL A 206 2.67 -4.77 -30.85
CA VAL A 206 1.52 -5.68 -31.09
C VAL A 206 1.78 -7.19 -31.17
N SER A 207 1.10 -7.89 -30.25
CA SER A 207 0.53 -9.25 -30.33
C SER A 207 1.47 -10.45 -30.55
N SER A 208 1.55 -11.33 -29.55
CA SER A 208 0.99 -12.70 -29.66
C SER A 208 1.37 -13.55 -28.45
N ILE A 209 0.34 -14.14 -27.83
CA ILE A 209 0.27 -15.47 -27.19
C ILE A 209 1.62 -16.18 -26.99
N CYS A 210 1.94 -16.50 -25.73
CA CYS A 210 2.81 -17.64 -25.42
C CYS A 210 2.27 -18.38 -24.19
N SER A 211 1.30 -19.25 -24.43
CA SER A 211 1.09 -20.45 -23.62
C SER A 211 2.31 -21.35 -23.79
N TRP A 212 2.75 -21.99 -22.71
CA TRP A 212 3.89 -22.92 -22.62
C TRP A 212 5.26 -22.28 -22.38
N CYS A 213 5.64 -22.18 -21.11
CA CYS A 213 6.90 -22.76 -20.66
C CYS A 213 6.83 -23.00 -19.15
N GLY A 214 6.81 -24.27 -18.74
CA GLY A 214 7.04 -24.65 -17.36
C GLY A 214 8.47 -24.27 -16.98
N CYS A 215 8.61 -23.36 -16.03
CA CYS A 215 9.90 -23.06 -15.41
C CYS A 215 9.83 -23.42 -13.93
N THR A 216 10.58 -24.46 -13.57
CA THR A 216 10.87 -24.85 -12.19
C THR A 216 11.94 -23.91 -11.63
N ILE A 217 11.69 -23.34 -10.46
CA ILE A 217 12.67 -22.54 -9.71
C ILE A 217 13.72 -23.50 -9.15
N VAL A 218 14.99 -23.30 -9.52
CA VAL A 218 16.13 -23.98 -8.90
C VAL A 218 16.80 -22.99 -7.94
N ASN A 219 16.71 -23.26 -6.64
CA ASN A 219 17.50 -22.54 -5.64
C ASN A 219 18.95 -23.02 -5.72
N GLU A 220 19.87 -22.16 -6.17
CA GLU A 220 21.29 -22.39 -5.95
C GLU A 220 21.67 -21.88 -4.56
N ALA A 221 21.99 -22.83 -3.69
CA ALA A 221 22.74 -22.60 -2.47
C ALA A 221 24.20 -22.28 -2.83
N LYS A 222 24.74 -21.22 -2.22
CA LYS A 222 26.13 -21.16 -1.76
C LYS A 222 26.25 -20.18 -0.61
#